data_AF-A0A327T8U4-F1
#
_entry.id   AF-A0A327T8U4-F1
#
_cell.length_a   1.000
_cell.length_b   1.000
_cell.length_c   1.000
_cell.angle_alpha   90.00
_cell.angle_beta   90.00
_cell.angle_gamma   90.00
#
_symmetry.space_group_name_H-M   'P 1'
#
loop_
_entity.id
_entity.type
_entity.pdbx_description
1 polymer ?
#
loop_
_entity_poly.entity_id
_entity_poly.type
_entity_poly.pdbx_seq_one_letter_code
_entity_poly.pdbx_strand_id
1 'polypeptide(L)'
;MPEKTAFDTEFSAGKSFGELLNFNLDSKDNVLAEYKNIEDKLPPDIFPFAADPGGNYICFDYRMNKENPQIVFWNHEERFIIEGDQIVNPDVKNEFDLHIIEPVSNDLEGFLNKLNTIKNDEDNDFEGFELL
;
A
#
# COMPACT_ATOMS: atom_id res chain seq x y z
N MET A 1 -17.88 -12.59 -5.52
CA MET A 1 -16.66 -11.73 -5.59
C MET A 1 -15.60 -12.49 -4.82
N PRO A 2 -14.35 -12.63 -5.27
CA PRO A 2 -13.38 -13.33 -4.41
C PRO A 2 -13.17 -12.48 -3.16
N GLU A 3 -13.30 -13.12 -2.00
CA GLU A 3 -13.10 -12.60 -0.64
C GLU A 3 -11.85 -11.72 -0.61
N LYS A 4 -12.04 -10.41 -0.38
CA LYS A 4 -11.00 -9.41 -0.63
C LYS A 4 -9.93 -9.52 0.44
N THR A 5 -8.69 -9.76 0.01
CA THR A 5 -7.52 -9.59 0.86
C THR A 5 -7.34 -8.08 1.02
N ALA A 6 -7.99 -7.45 2.00
CA ALA A 6 -7.92 -6.01 2.23
C ALA A 6 -7.04 -5.70 3.45
N PHE A 7 -6.65 -4.43 3.61
CA PHE A 7 -6.00 -3.93 4.81
C PHE A 7 -6.28 -2.43 5.02
N ASP A 8 -6.07 -1.99 6.26
CA ASP A 8 -6.20 -0.58 6.64
C ASP A 8 -4.83 0.00 6.98
N THR A 9 -4.64 1.25 6.58
CA THR A 9 -3.52 2.09 7.01
C THR A 9 -3.88 2.80 8.31
N GLU A 10 -2.95 3.57 8.89
CA GLU A 10 -3.26 4.45 10.03
C GLU A 10 -4.24 5.58 9.68
N PHE A 11 -4.41 5.91 8.39
CA PHE A 11 -5.15 7.07 7.93
C PHE A 11 -6.39 6.73 7.10
N SER A 12 -6.44 5.56 6.46
CA SER A 12 -7.54 5.18 5.57
C SER A 12 -7.77 3.67 5.53
N ALA A 13 -9.04 3.29 5.35
CA ALA A 13 -9.48 1.90 5.38
C ALA A 13 -9.75 1.33 3.97
N GLY A 14 -9.80 0.01 3.86
CA GLY A 14 -10.28 -0.70 2.67
C GLY A 14 -9.29 -0.72 1.51
N LYS A 15 -7.98 -0.63 1.77
CA LYS A 15 -6.96 -0.87 0.74
C LYS A 15 -7.01 -2.32 0.29
N SER A 16 -6.74 -2.57 -0.98
CA SER A 16 -6.70 -3.93 -1.52
C SER A 16 -5.26 -4.45 -1.54
N PHE A 17 -5.07 -5.71 -1.18
CA PHE A 17 -3.86 -6.45 -1.45
C PHE A 17 -4.07 -7.25 -2.74
N GLY A 18 -3.35 -6.89 -3.80
CA GLY A 18 -3.48 -7.53 -5.10
C GLY A 18 -2.54 -8.72 -5.22
N GLU A 19 -1.25 -8.45 -5.36
CA GLU A 19 -0.25 -9.48 -5.60
C GLU A 19 1.13 -9.11 -5.05
N LEU A 20 1.94 -10.14 -4.79
CA LEU A 20 3.37 -9.97 -4.57
C LEU A 20 4.07 -9.72 -5.90
N LEU A 21 5.00 -8.78 -5.92
CA LEU A 21 5.81 -8.53 -7.11
C LEU A 21 6.68 -9.74 -7.42
N ASN A 22 6.60 -10.20 -8.66
CA ASN A 22 7.32 -11.39 -9.11
C ASN A 22 8.77 -11.03 -9.51
N PHE A 23 9.66 -12.02 -9.48
CA PHE A 23 11.06 -11.89 -9.94
C PHE A 23 11.28 -12.49 -11.34
N ASN A 24 10.21 -12.73 -12.10
CA ASN A 24 10.35 -13.31 -13.43
C ASN A 24 10.86 -12.24 -14.41
N LEU A 25 12.16 -12.25 -14.70
CA LEU A 25 12.80 -11.22 -15.54
C LEU A 25 12.31 -11.21 -16.99
N ASP A 26 11.64 -12.28 -17.44
CA ASP A 26 10.97 -12.32 -18.76
C ASP A 26 9.60 -11.63 -18.73
N SER A 27 9.04 -11.38 -17.55
CA SER A 27 7.82 -10.59 -17.37
C SER A 27 8.13 -9.09 -17.44
N LYS A 28 7.24 -8.32 -18.06
CA LYS A 28 7.33 -6.86 -18.06
C LYS A 28 7.02 -6.27 -16.69
N ASP A 29 6.26 -7.00 -15.88
CA ASP A 29 5.71 -6.53 -14.61
C ASP A 29 6.45 -7.21 -13.44
N ASN A 30 7.78 -7.30 -13.55
CA ASN A 30 8.63 -7.87 -12.51
C ASN A 30 9.14 -6.78 -11.56
N VAL A 31 9.52 -7.15 -10.34
CA VAL A 31 9.90 -6.21 -9.28
C VAL A 31 10.99 -5.21 -9.68
N LEU A 32 11.92 -5.57 -10.57
CA LEU A 32 12.96 -4.64 -11.04
C LEU A 32 12.40 -3.63 -12.04
N ALA A 33 11.52 -4.07 -12.95
CA ALA A 33 10.85 -3.20 -13.90
C ALA A 33 9.89 -2.24 -13.18
N GLU A 34 9.09 -2.77 -12.24
CA GLU A 34 8.18 -2.00 -11.40
C GLU A 34 8.93 -0.93 -10.60
N TYR A 35 9.98 -1.34 -9.85
CA TYR A 35 10.80 -0.40 -9.09
C TYR A 35 11.37 0.71 -9.98
N LYS A 36 11.92 0.36 -11.15
CA LYS A 36 12.49 1.34 -12.08
C LYS A 36 11.45 2.33 -12.62
N ASN A 37 10.18 1.93 -12.76
CA ASN A 37 9.12 2.83 -13.24
C ASN A 37 8.74 3.91 -12.21
N ILE A 38 9.02 3.66 -10.93
CA ILE A 38 8.61 4.51 -9.81
C ILE A 38 9.79 5.00 -8.95
N GLU A 39 11.04 4.70 -9.31
CA GLU A 39 12.22 4.99 -8.48
C GLU A 39 12.42 6.49 -8.21
N ASP A 40 11.97 7.36 -9.12
CA ASP A 40 11.97 8.81 -8.98
C ASP A 40 10.83 9.34 -8.09
N LYS A 41 9.75 8.57 -7.98
CA LYS A 41 8.53 8.87 -7.21
C LYS A 41 8.52 8.24 -5.81
N LEU A 42 9.54 7.45 -5.49
CA LEU A 42 9.75 6.89 -4.16
C LEU A 42 10.84 7.68 -3.41
N PRO A 43 10.64 7.98 -2.13
CA PRO A 43 11.74 8.43 -1.28
C PRO A 43 12.86 7.38 -1.24
N PRO A 44 14.11 7.81 -1.03
CA PRO A 44 15.22 6.88 -0.82
C PRO A 44 14.92 5.88 0.31
N ASP A 45 15.46 4.66 0.17
CA ASP A 45 15.31 3.56 1.13
C ASP A 45 13.87 3.01 1.29
N ILE A 46 12.99 3.25 0.33
CA ILE A 46 11.67 2.62 0.23
C ILE A 46 11.61 1.73 -0.99
N PHE A 47 11.17 0.48 -0.82
CA PHE A 47 11.15 -0.52 -1.89
C PHE A 47 9.81 -1.26 -1.95
N PRO A 48 9.15 -1.34 -3.12
CA PRO A 48 7.90 -2.05 -3.27
C PRO A 48 8.11 -3.56 -3.22
N PHE A 49 7.18 -4.28 -2.61
CA PHE A 49 7.17 -5.76 -2.62
C PHE A 49 5.83 -6.35 -3.05
N ALA A 50 4.76 -5.54 -3.04
CA ALA A 50 3.44 -5.93 -3.50
C ALA A 50 2.74 -4.75 -4.18
N ALA A 51 1.77 -5.07 -5.04
CA ALA A 51 0.93 -4.10 -5.72
C ALA A 51 -0.55 -4.33 -5.37
N ASP A 52 -1.33 -3.24 -5.44
CA ASP A 52 -2.78 -3.33 -5.48
C ASP A 52 -3.31 -3.23 -6.93
N PRO A 53 -4.58 -3.60 -7.18
CA PRO A 53 -5.17 -3.47 -8.52
C PRO A 53 -5.31 -2.03 -9.04
N GLY A 54 -5.13 -1.03 -8.17
CA GLY A 54 -5.23 0.39 -8.48
C GLY A 54 -3.89 1.03 -8.88
N GLY A 55 -2.81 0.25 -9.00
CA GLY A 55 -1.48 0.76 -9.35
C GLY A 55 -0.70 1.34 -8.16
N ASN A 56 -1.19 1.14 -6.93
CA ASN A 56 -0.48 1.51 -5.71
C ASN A 56 0.43 0.37 -5.27
N TYR A 57 1.42 0.68 -4.42
CA TYR A 57 2.35 -0.32 -3.91
C TYR A 57 2.35 -0.40 -2.39
N ILE A 58 2.58 -1.60 -1.89
CA ILE A 58 2.95 -1.85 -0.50
C ILE A 58 4.48 -2.00 -0.48
N CYS A 59 5.12 -1.23 0.38
CA CYS A 59 6.56 -1.06 0.39
C CYS A 59 7.15 -1.35 1.77
N PHE A 60 8.41 -1.79 1.77
CA PHE A 60 9.28 -1.74 2.93
C PHE A 60 9.87 -0.33 3.05
N ASP A 61 9.77 0.30 4.22
CA ASP A 61 10.40 1.57 4.54
C ASP A 61 11.58 1.36 5.50
N TYR A 62 12.79 1.47 4.95
CA TYR A 62 14.05 1.31 5.68
C TYR A 62 14.65 2.64 6.13
N ARG A 63 13.93 3.77 6.05
CA ARG A 63 14.50 5.09 6.42
C ARG A 63 14.83 5.18 7.90
N MET A 64 14.03 4.54 8.75
CA MET A 64 14.19 4.57 10.21
C MET A 64 14.93 3.36 10.79
N ASN A 65 14.74 2.17 10.22
CA ASN A 65 15.36 0.94 10.69
C ASN A 65 15.77 0.04 9.51
N LYS A 66 17.07 -0.26 9.43
CA LYS A 66 17.65 -1.06 8.33
C LYS A 66 17.44 -2.57 8.49
N GLU A 67 17.19 -3.05 9.70
CA GLU A 67 17.04 -4.49 10.01
C GLU A 67 15.58 -4.91 10.13
N ASN A 68 14.71 -4.02 10.61
CA ASN A 68 13.27 -4.27 10.74
C ASN A 68 12.48 -3.10 10.13
N PRO A 69 12.26 -3.09 8.81
CA PRO A 69 11.56 -2.00 8.13
C PRO A 69 10.08 -1.96 8.49
N GLN A 70 9.54 -0.75 8.52
CA GLN A 70 8.09 -0.55 8.57
C GLN A 70 7.46 -0.95 7.23
N ILE A 71 6.19 -1.36 7.26
CA ILE A 71 5.37 -1.51 6.06
C ILE A 71 4.57 -0.24 5.83
N VAL A 72 4.65 0.29 4.62
CA VAL A 72 3.93 1.48 4.19
C VAL A 72 3.15 1.21 2.91
N PHE A 73 2.08 1.97 2.72
CA PHE A 73 1.34 2.05 1.47
C PHE A 73 1.76 3.31 0.72
N TRP A 74 2.24 3.17 -0.50
CA TRP A 74 2.54 4.27 -1.41
C TRP A 74 1.37 4.46 -2.37
N ASN A 75 0.80 5.66 -2.37
CA ASN A 75 -0.29 6.02 -3.27
C ASN A 75 0.28 6.59 -4.57
N HIS A 76 -0.15 6.03 -5.70
CA HIS A 76 0.30 6.46 -7.01
C HIS A 76 -0.25 7.84 -7.41
N GLU A 77 -1.39 8.24 -6.84
CA GLU A 77 -1.98 9.53 -7.11
C GLU A 77 -1.13 10.65 -6.48
N GLU A 78 -0.91 11.70 -7.26
CA GLU A 78 -0.25 12.91 -6.78
C GLU A 78 -1.20 13.75 -5.92
N ARG A 79 -0.67 14.33 -4.86
CA ARG A 79 -1.40 15.30 -4.05
C ARG A 79 -1.46 16.65 -4.76
N PHE A 80 -2.60 17.31 -4.62
CA PHE A 80 -2.79 18.69 -5.05
C PHE A 80 -3.23 19.55 -3.87
N ILE A 81 -3.03 20.86 -4.02
CA ILE A 81 -3.52 21.87 -3.07
C ILE A 81 -4.78 22.50 -3.65
N ILE A 82 -5.74 22.84 -2.78
CA ILE A 82 -6.89 23.65 -3.16
C ILE A 82 -6.67 25.05 -2.60
N GLU A 83 -6.53 26.03 -3.50
CA GLU A 83 -6.43 27.46 -3.17
C GLU A 83 -7.69 28.19 -3.63
N GLY A 84 -8.59 28.50 -2.70
CA GLY A 84 -9.93 28.99 -3.03
C GLY A 84 -10.72 27.90 -3.77
N ASP A 85 -11.10 28.17 -5.02
CA ASP A 85 -11.82 27.23 -5.89
C ASP A 85 -10.91 26.59 -6.96
N GLN A 86 -9.58 26.73 -6.84
CA GLN A 86 -8.61 26.24 -7.82
C GLN A 86 -7.80 25.07 -7.29
N ILE A 87 -7.57 24.08 -8.17
CA ILE A 87 -6.59 23.01 -7.95
C ILE A 87 -5.22 23.54 -8.38
N VAL A 88 -4.26 23.48 -7.46
CA VAL A 88 -2.89 23.96 -7.64
C VAL A 88 -1.93 22.81 -7.36
N ASN A 89 -0.98 22.61 -8.26
CA ASN A 89 0.10 21.64 -8.03
C ASN A 89 1.07 22.22 -7.00
N PRO A 90 1.41 21.46 -5.94
CA PRO A 90 2.33 21.95 -4.92
C PRO A 90 3.72 22.17 -5.51
N ASP A 91 4.36 23.28 -5.13
CA ASP A 91 5.77 23.51 -5.42
C ASP A 91 6.63 22.64 -4.51
N VAL A 92 7.12 21.52 -5.04
CA VAL A 92 7.92 20.55 -4.30
C VAL A 92 9.34 20.45 -4.83
N LYS A 93 10.26 20.04 -3.96
CA LYS A 93 11.67 19.90 -4.33
C LYS A 93 11.93 18.61 -5.12
N ASN A 94 11.26 17.52 -4.77
CA ASN A 94 11.45 16.22 -5.40
C ASN A 94 10.09 15.64 -5.82
N GLU A 95 10.08 14.84 -6.89
CA GLU A 95 8.86 14.20 -7.41
C GLU A 95 8.16 13.34 -6.36
N PHE A 96 8.93 12.56 -5.58
CA PHE A 96 8.38 11.74 -4.50
C PHE A 96 7.65 12.53 -3.40
N ASP A 97 7.85 13.85 -3.30
CA ASP A 97 7.13 14.71 -2.35
C ASP A 97 5.68 15.01 -2.82
N LEU A 98 5.31 14.60 -4.04
CA LEU A 98 3.93 14.64 -4.55
C LEU A 98 3.10 13.45 -4.08
N HIS A 99 3.73 12.33 -3.75
CA HIS A 99 3.03 11.08 -3.43
C HIS A 99 2.79 10.92 -1.93
N ILE A 100 1.67 10.29 -1.58
CA ILE A 100 1.31 10.02 -0.19
C ILE A 100 1.87 8.66 0.22
N ILE A 101 2.49 8.61 1.40
CA ILE A 101 2.97 7.39 2.03
C ILE A 101 2.28 7.24 3.39
N GLU A 102 1.53 6.16 3.55
CA GLU A 102 0.76 5.88 4.75
C GLU A 102 1.37 4.69 5.52
N PRO A 103 1.68 4.82 6.82
CA PRO A 103 2.03 3.70 7.67
C PRO A 103 0.95 2.62 7.68
N VAL A 104 1.38 1.36 7.59
CA VAL A 104 0.48 0.20 7.68
C VAL A 104 0.81 -0.63 8.92
N SER A 105 2.07 -1.01 9.13
CA SER A 105 2.49 -1.78 10.30
C SER A 105 3.97 -1.60 10.57
N ASN A 106 4.40 -1.86 11.82
CA ASN A 106 5.79 -1.71 12.23
C ASN A 106 6.76 -2.71 11.59
N ASP A 107 6.24 -3.84 11.09
CA ASP A 107 7.00 -4.91 10.47
C ASP A 107 6.10 -5.77 9.55
N LEU A 108 6.72 -6.72 8.85
CA LEU A 108 6.04 -7.63 7.93
C LEU A 108 5.05 -8.56 8.65
N GLU A 109 5.39 -9.04 9.86
CA GLU A 109 4.51 -9.93 10.62
C GLU A 109 3.20 -9.21 11.00
N GLY A 110 3.30 -7.97 11.48
CA GLY A 110 2.16 -7.12 11.77
C GLY A 110 1.29 -6.87 10.55
N PHE A 111 1.89 -6.69 9.38
CA PHE A 111 1.15 -6.55 8.12
C PHE A 111 0.38 -7.82 7.78
N LEU A 112 1.06 -8.98 7.81
CA LEU A 112 0.43 -10.27 7.51
C LEU A 112 -0.72 -10.59 8.46
N ASN A 113 -0.57 -10.25 9.75
CA ASN A 113 -1.64 -10.41 10.73
C ASN A 113 -2.88 -9.55 10.39
N LYS A 114 -2.69 -8.31 9.90
CA LYS A 114 -3.81 -7.48 9.43
C LYS A 114 -4.59 -8.12 8.28
N LEU A 115 -3.89 -8.73 7.31
CA LEU A 115 -4.54 -9.43 6.18
C LEU A 115 -5.34 -10.65 6.62
N ASN A 116 -4.90 -11.32 7.69
CA ASN A 116 -5.58 -12.50 8.24
C ASN A 116 -6.79 -12.13 9.10
N THR A 117 -6.72 -11.06 9.91
CA THR A 117 -7.85 -10.63 10.76
C THR A 117 -9.07 -10.26 9.94
N ILE A 118 -8.89 -9.57 8.81
CA ILE A 118 -10.00 -9.16 7.94
C ILE A 118 -10.76 -10.36 7.35
N LYS A 119 -10.08 -11.49 7.13
CA LYS A 119 -10.76 -12.73 6.72
C LYS A 119 -11.66 -13.30 7.83
N ASN A 120 -11.23 -13.18 9.09
CA ASN A 120 -11.96 -13.76 10.22
C ASN A 120 -13.17 -12.92 10.66
N ASP A 121 -13.18 -11.61 10.40
CA ASP A 121 -14.29 -10.74 10.76
C ASP A 121 -15.52 -10.93 9.83
N GLU A 122 -15.31 -11.25 8.54
CA GLU A 122 -16.41 -11.59 7.62
C GLU A 122 -17.03 -12.98 7.87
N ASP A 123 -16.30 -13.91 8.51
CA ASP A 123 -16.76 -15.26 8.82
C ASP A 123 -17.66 -15.35 10.07
N ASN A 124 -17.76 -14.29 10.88
CA ASN A 124 -18.50 -14.30 12.16
C ASN A 124 -19.95 -13.75 12.09
N ASP A 125 -20.43 -13.33 10.91
CA ASP A 125 -21.76 -12.72 10.76
C ASP A 125 -22.94 -13.71 10.53
N PHE A 126 -22.72 -15.02 10.71
CA PHE A 126 -23.74 -16.06 10.48
C PHE A 126 -24.01 -16.99 11.68
N GLU A 127 -24.04 -16.46 12.91
CA GLU A 127 -24.55 -17.19 14.08
C GLU A 127 -25.65 -16.35 14.75
N GLY A 128 -26.91 -16.45 14.28
CA GLY A 128 -27.97 -15.63 14.87
C GLY A 128 -29.37 -15.69 14.27
N PHE A 129 -29.88 -16.84 13.82
CA PHE A 129 -31.33 -17.06 13.77
C PHE A 129 -31.65 -18.43 14.40
N GLU A 130 -31.71 -18.47 15.73
CA GLU A 130 -32.52 -19.50 16.39
C GLU A 130 -33.98 -19.28 15.96
N LEU A 131 -34.54 -20.31 15.32
CA LEU A 131 -35.95 -20.44 15.00
C LEU A 131 -36.77 -20.42 16.30
N LEU A 132 -37.62 -19.40 16.46
CA LEU A 132 -38.80 -19.44 17.33
C LEU A 132 -39.94 -20.19 16.64
#